data_AF-A0A3N4AJB9-F1
#
_entry.id   AF-A0A3N4AJB9-F1
#
_cell.length_a   1.000
_cell.length_b   1.000
_cell.length_c   1.000
_cell.angle_alpha   90.00
_cell.angle_beta   90.00
_cell.angle_gamma   90.00
#
_symmetry.space_group_name_H-M   'P 1'
#
loop_
_entity.id
_entity.type
_entity.pdbx_description
1 polymer ?
#
loop_
_entity_poly.entity_id
_entity_poly.type
_entity_poly.pdbx_seq_one_letter_code
_entity_poly.pdbx_strand_id
1 'polypeptide(L)'
;MSNEIENIYQSLYRKMKTIRSQNSLKVIHKICQEHKNSGSTDFRISTIARLGIGRGAPSKQTLANSGGQNYRILIQAWQDSAPKSARTQPSAGDWISEIKDSRLRFLVEDLYSRLKKLERENLEFSKVPLEIDLRGVSPTNAGPDLIDSEWDALKLAIDNKFLENMGWHIDHRGSVSDASGALIYRNGYATAIEKLLSVRTS
;
A
#
# COMPACT_ATOMS: atom_id res chain seq x y z
N MET A 1 -18.96 -12.27 -40.13
CA MET A 1 -18.48 -11.15 -39.28
C MET A 1 -17.35 -10.36 -39.93
N SER A 2 -16.29 -10.98 -40.47
CA SER A 2 -15.19 -10.24 -41.14
C SER A 2 -15.64 -9.35 -42.32
N ASN A 3 -16.65 -9.77 -43.07
CA ASN A 3 -17.17 -9.00 -44.23
C ASN A 3 -17.88 -7.69 -43.84
N GLU A 4 -18.45 -7.60 -42.63
CA GLU A 4 -19.19 -6.41 -42.19
C GLU A 4 -18.23 -5.26 -41.80
N ILE A 5 -17.15 -5.60 -41.08
CA ILE A 5 -16.09 -4.65 -40.75
C ILE A 5 -15.37 -4.17 -42.02
N GLU A 6 -15.17 -5.06 -43.00
CA GLU A 6 -14.58 -4.68 -44.29
C GLU A 6 -15.47 -3.68 -45.03
N ASN A 7 -16.79 -3.90 -45.06
CA ASN A 7 -17.73 -2.95 -45.64
C ASN A 7 -17.69 -1.58 -44.94
N ILE A 8 -17.63 -1.57 -43.61
CA ILE A 8 -17.49 -0.33 -42.81
C ILE A 8 -16.19 0.39 -43.18
N TYR A 9 -15.08 -0.33 -43.22
CA TYR A 9 -13.77 0.21 -43.61
C TYR A 9 -13.82 0.84 -45.01
N GLN A 10 -14.34 0.13 -46.01
CA GLN A 10 -14.46 0.64 -47.38
C GLN A 10 -15.33 1.89 -47.46
N SER A 11 -16.44 1.93 -46.71
CA SER A 11 -17.32 3.11 -46.65
C SER A 11 -16.62 4.33 -46.04
N LEU A 12 -15.83 4.13 -44.98
CA LEU A 12 -15.07 5.18 -44.32
C LEU A 12 -13.91 5.66 -45.19
N TYR A 13 -13.24 4.74 -45.89
CA TYR A 13 -12.14 5.05 -46.80
C TYR A 13 -12.58 6.00 -47.92
N ARG A 14 -13.76 5.75 -48.52
CA ARG A 14 -14.36 6.64 -49.54
C ARG A 14 -14.79 8.00 -48.98
N LYS A 15 -15.17 8.07 -47.71
CA LYS A 15 -15.56 9.33 -47.04
C LYS A 15 -14.37 10.22 -46.65
N MET A 16 -13.15 9.69 -46.63
CA MET A 16 -11.96 10.45 -46.28
C MET A 16 -11.57 11.43 -47.39
N LYS A 17 -11.38 12.69 -47.02
CA LYS A 17 -11.05 13.77 -47.97
C LYS A 17 -9.58 13.84 -48.38
N THR A 18 -8.67 13.25 -47.61
CA THR A 18 -7.22 13.35 -47.86
C THR A 18 -6.56 11.98 -47.92
N ILE A 19 -5.51 11.86 -48.75
CA ILE A 19 -4.67 10.67 -48.87
C ILE A 19 -4.02 10.32 -47.53
N ARG A 20 -3.61 11.32 -46.75
CA ARG A 20 -3.03 11.11 -45.41
C ARG A 20 -4.04 10.46 -44.46
N SER A 21 -5.29 10.90 -44.47
CA SER A 21 -6.35 10.31 -43.64
C SER A 21 -6.70 8.89 -44.09
N GLN A 22 -6.71 8.64 -45.39
CA GLN A 22 -6.90 7.30 -45.96
C GLN A 22 -5.78 6.33 -45.53
N ASN A 23 -4.52 6.76 -45.65
CA ASN A 23 -3.37 5.96 -45.21
C ASN A 23 -3.43 5.66 -43.71
N SER A 24 -3.80 6.66 -42.90
CA SER A 24 -3.98 6.49 -41.46
C SER A 24 -5.07 5.47 -41.13
N LEU A 25 -6.20 5.50 -41.85
CA LEU A 25 -7.30 4.56 -41.69
C LEU A 25 -6.87 3.13 -42.06
N LYS A 26 -6.12 2.98 -43.16
CA LYS A 26 -5.55 1.70 -43.60
C LYS A 26 -4.62 1.09 -42.55
N VAL A 27 -3.77 1.92 -41.95
CA VAL A 27 -2.87 1.50 -40.86
C VAL A 27 -3.67 1.03 -39.65
N ILE A 28 -4.69 1.77 -39.22
CA ILE A 28 -5.56 1.37 -38.10
C ILE A 28 -6.25 0.04 -38.40
N HIS A 29 -6.81 -0.11 -39.60
CA HIS A 29 -7.47 -1.35 -40.00
C HIS A 29 -6.52 -2.56 -39.92
N LYS A 30 -5.30 -2.41 -40.46
CA LYS A 30 -4.27 -3.45 -40.41
C LYS A 30 -3.88 -3.81 -38.97
N ILE A 31 -3.66 -2.80 -38.11
CA ILE A 31 -3.34 -3.02 -36.69
C ILE A 31 -4.46 -3.78 -35.99
N CYS A 32 -5.72 -3.39 -36.19
CA CYS A 32 -6.85 -4.07 -35.57
C CYS A 32 -6.99 -5.52 -36.06
N GLN A 33 -6.74 -5.77 -37.35
CA GLN A 33 -6.75 -7.11 -37.91
C GLN A 33 -5.64 -7.99 -37.31
N GLU A 34 -4.39 -7.49 -37.25
CA GLU A 34 -3.27 -8.17 -36.59
C GLU A 34 -3.57 -8.43 -35.11
N HIS A 35 -4.10 -7.43 -34.41
CA HIS A 35 -4.45 -7.52 -33.00
C HIS A 35 -5.51 -8.60 -32.74
N LYS A 36 -6.52 -8.71 -33.60
CA LYS A 36 -7.52 -9.78 -33.54
C LYS A 36 -6.91 -11.14 -33.82
N ASN A 37 -6.04 -11.24 -34.83
CA ASN A 37 -5.40 -12.50 -35.21
C ASN A 37 -4.48 -13.03 -34.10
N SER A 38 -3.89 -12.13 -33.30
CA SER A 38 -3.15 -12.49 -32.08
C SER A 38 -4.03 -12.97 -30.91
N GLY A 39 -5.35 -13.05 -31.10
CA GLY A 39 -6.31 -13.50 -30.08
C GLY A 39 -6.73 -12.42 -29.09
N SER A 40 -6.29 -11.17 -29.27
CA SER A 40 -6.61 -10.08 -28.35
C SER A 40 -8.01 -9.51 -28.58
N THR A 41 -8.72 -9.22 -27.49
CA THR A 41 -10.07 -8.64 -27.50
C THR A 41 -10.11 -7.16 -27.10
N ASP A 42 -8.95 -6.56 -26.75
CA ASP A 42 -8.87 -5.16 -26.28
C ASP A 42 -8.71 -4.16 -27.43
N PHE A 43 -9.82 -3.64 -27.94
CA PHE A 43 -9.83 -2.61 -28.99
C PHE A 43 -9.99 -1.19 -28.46
N ARG A 44 -9.59 -0.91 -27.21
CA ARG A 44 -9.62 0.47 -26.67
C ARG A 44 -8.75 1.41 -27.50
N ILE A 45 -9.22 2.66 -27.66
CA ILE A 45 -8.50 3.72 -28.40
C ILE A 45 -7.05 3.87 -27.92
N SER A 46 -6.80 3.80 -26.61
CA SER A 46 -5.45 3.86 -26.04
C SER A 46 -4.56 2.70 -26.48
N THR A 47 -5.12 1.49 -26.57
CA THR A 47 -4.41 0.28 -26.95
C THR A 47 -4.05 0.32 -28.43
N ILE A 48 -5.01 0.67 -29.29
CA ILE A 48 -4.77 0.80 -30.74
C ILE A 48 -3.80 1.96 -31.04
N ALA A 49 -3.91 3.09 -30.36
CA ALA A 49 -2.97 4.21 -30.53
C ALA A 49 -1.54 3.82 -30.17
N ARG A 50 -1.37 3.05 -29.09
CA ARG A 50 -0.06 2.53 -28.66
C ARG A 50 0.53 1.55 -29.67
N LEU A 51 -0.28 0.63 -30.19
CA LEU A 51 0.13 -0.33 -31.22
C LEU A 51 0.48 0.33 -32.56
N GLY A 52 -0.01 1.55 -32.78
CA GLY A 52 0.24 2.34 -33.99
C GLY A 52 1.44 3.28 -33.93
N ILE A 53 2.13 3.37 -32.79
CA ILE A 53 3.35 4.18 -32.65
C ILE A 53 4.40 3.69 -33.66
N GLY A 54 4.98 4.63 -34.42
CA GLY A 54 5.99 4.32 -35.46
C GLY A 54 5.44 3.71 -36.75
N ARG A 55 4.13 3.42 -36.83
CA ARG A 55 3.49 2.79 -38.01
C ARG A 55 2.68 3.77 -38.87
N GLY A 56 2.71 5.06 -38.53
CA GLY A 56 1.93 6.10 -39.22
C GLY A 56 0.46 6.16 -38.79
N ALA A 57 0.09 5.53 -37.67
CA ALA A 57 -1.24 5.68 -37.09
C ALA A 57 -1.40 7.06 -36.42
N PRO A 58 -2.62 7.61 -36.36
CA PRO A 58 -2.91 8.83 -35.60
C PRO A 58 -2.61 8.65 -34.11
N SER A 59 -2.15 9.72 -33.46
CA SER A 59 -1.93 9.73 -32.01
C SER A 59 -3.24 9.59 -31.25
N LYS A 60 -3.15 9.18 -29.97
CA LYS A 60 -4.31 9.08 -29.06
C LYS A 60 -5.10 10.38 -29.01
N GLN A 61 -4.43 11.53 -29.00
CA GLN A 61 -5.07 12.84 -28.99
C GLN A 61 -5.87 13.09 -30.27
N THR A 62 -5.30 12.78 -31.43
CA THR A 62 -6.00 12.92 -32.72
C THR A 62 -7.22 12.01 -32.82
N LEU A 63 -7.16 10.79 -32.29
CA LEU A 63 -8.30 9.87 -32.24
C LEU A 63 -9.42 10.38 -31.33
N ALA A 64 -9.06 11.02 -30.20
CA ALA A 64 -10.03 11.57 -29.25
C ALA A 64 -10.72 12.84 -29.75
N ASN A 65 -10.03 13.66 -30.55
CA ASN A 65 -10.56 14.90 -31.11
C ASN A 65 -11.72 14.67 -32.10
N SER A 66 -12.46 15.73 -32.40
CA SER A 66 -13.59 15.72 -33.35
C SER A 66 -13.18 15.21 -34.75
N GLY A 67 -11.98 15.57 -35.23
CA GLY A 67 -11.44 15.09 -36.50
C GLY A 67 -11.13 13.59 -36.55
N GLY A 68 -11.13 12.90 -35.41
CA GLY A 68 -10.89 11.46 -35.30
C GLY A 68 -12.13 10.58 -35.43
N GLN A 69 -13.31 11.16 -35.68
CA GLN A 69 -14.59 10.44 -35.66
C GLN A 69 -14.59 9.17 -36.53
N ASN A 70 -14.13 9.27 -37.77
CA ASN A 70 -14.10 8.12 -38.69
C ASN A 70 -13.17 7.00 -38.19
N TYR A 71 -12.06 7.33 -37.56
CA TYR A 71 -11.17 6.33 -36.94
C TYR A 71 -11.83 5.66 -35.74
N ARG A 72 -12.54 6.44 -34.91
CA ARG A 72 -13.28 5.91 -33.75
C ARG A 72 -14.39 4.95 -34.19
N ILE A 73 -15.13 5.26 -35.25
CA ILE A 73 -16.15 4.37 -35.81
C ILE A 73 -15.54 3.03 -36.23
N LEU A 74 -14.39 3.05 -36.92
CA LEU A 74 -13.70 1.82 -37.31
C LEU A 74 -13.25 1.01 -36.10
N ILE A 75 -12.60 1.66 -35.12
CA ILE A 75 -12.14 1.00 -33.88
C ILE A 75 -13.32 0.40 -33.11
N GLN A 76 -14.45 1.13 -33.03
CA GLN A 76 -15.67 0.64 -32.40
C GLN A 76 -16.23 -0.59 -33.11
N ALA A 77 -16.26 -0.61 -34.45
CA ALA A 77 -16.72 -1.77 -35.20
C ALA A 77 -15.86 -3.02 -34.91
N TRP A 78 -14.54 -2.86 -34.74
CA TRP A 78 -13.65 -3.93 -34.30
C TRP A 78 -13.93 -4.36 -32.85
N GLN A 79 -14.20 -3.40 -31.96
CA GLN A 79 -14.56 -3.67 -30.57
C GLN A 79 -15.87 -4.44 -30.45
N ASP A 80 -16.89 -4.07 -31.22
CA ASP A 80 -18.21 -4.70 -31.20
C ASP A 80 -18.17 -6.12 -31.81
N SER A 81 -17.27 -6.36 -32.77
CA SER A 81 -17.02 -7.69 -33.33
C SER A 81 -16.21 -8.60 -32.40
N ALA A 82 -15.50 -8.06 -31.40
CA ALA A 82 -14.77 -8.87 -30.45
C ALA A 82 -15.77 -9.46 -29.43
N PRO A 83 -15.60 -10.73 -29.00
CA PRO A 83 -16.36 -11.23 -27.87
C PRO A 83 -16.11 -10.27 -26.69
N LYS A 84 -17.19 -9.76 -26.10
CA LYS A 84 -17.10 -8.89 -24.92
C LYS A 84 -16.26 -9.66 -23.91
N SER A 85 -15.03 -9.18 -23.67
CA SER A 85 -14.17 -9.76 -22.64
C SER A 85 -15.00 -9.74 -21.36
N ALA A 86 -15.42 -10.92 -20.90
CA ALA A 86 -15.86 -11.08 -19.52
C ALA A 86 -14.77 -10.39 -18.69
N ARG A 87 -15.16 -9.47 -17.79
CA ARG A 87 -14.21 -8.77 -16.92
C ARG A 87 -13.26 -9.82 -16.34
N THR A 88 -12.00 -9.78 -16.79
CA THR A 88 -11.00 -10.72 -16.33
C THR A 88 -10.74 -10.33 -14.88
N GLN A 89 -11.17 -11.20 -13.97
CA GLN A 89 -11.22 -11.04 -12.51
C GLN A 89 -12.45 -10.29 -11.98
N PRO A 90 -13.31 -10.96 -11.20
CA PRO A 90 -14.29 -10.28 -10.38
C PRO A 90 -13.57 -9.29 -9.48
N SER A 91 -13.95 -8.01 -9.52
CA SER A 91 -13.45 -7.07 -8.52
C SER A 91 -13.96 -7.49 -7.14
N ALA A 92 -13.25 -7.13 -6.06
CA ALA A 92 -13.61 -7.49 -4.69
C ALA A 92 -14.99 -6.99 -4.20
N GLY A 93 -15.81 -6.41 -5.08
CA GLY A 93 -17.21 -6.03 -4.84
C GLY A 93 -18.18 -6.50 -5.93
N ASP A 94 -17.78 -7.35 -6.88
CA ASP A 94 -18.68 -7.78 -7.96
C ASP A 94 -19.87 -8.61 -7.44
N TRP A 95 -19.69 -9.35 -6.34
CA TRP A 95 -20.76 -10.07 -5.65
C TRP A 95 -21.87 -9.15 -5.11
N ILE A 96 -21.56 -7.87 -4.86
CA ILE A 96 -22.54 -6.89 -4.37
C ILE A 96 -23.65 -6.70 -5.42
N SER A 97 -23.31 -6.80 -6.71
CA SER A 97 -24.28 -6.70 -7.80
C SER A 97 -25.25 -7.90 -7.88
N GLU A 98 -24.92 -9.02 -7.23
CA GLU A 98 -25.77 -10.22 -7.16
C GLU A 98 -26.86 -10.10 -6.09
N ILE A 99 -26.75 -9.15 -5.16
CA ILE A 99 -27.77 -8.88 -4.14
C ILE A 99 -29.06 -8.41 -4.82
N LYS A 100 -30.15 -9.19 -4.75
CA LYS A 100 -31.42 -8.87 -5.44
C LYS A 100 -32.15 -7.66 -4.87
N ASP A 101 -32.14 -7.52 -3.55
CA ASP A 101 -32.79 -6.40 -2.86
C ASP A 101 -32.04 -5.10 -3.13
N SER A 102 -32.72 -4.15 -3.77
CA SER A 102 -32.13 -2.87 -4.19
C SER A 102 -31.71 -1.99 -3.01
N ARG A 103 -32.39 -2.08 -1.86
CA ARG A 103 -32.05 -1.31 -0.67
C ARG A 103 -30.83 -1.89 0.03
N LEU A 104 -30.79 -3.22 0.19
CA LEU A 104 -29.62 -3.90 0.75
C LEU A 104 -28.39 -3.72 -0.13
N ARG A 105 -28.55 -3.80 -1.46
CA ARG A 105 -27.48 -3.54 -2.42
C ARG A 105 -26.87 -2.16 -2.21
N PHE A 106 -27.71 -1.12 -2.14
CA PHE A 106 -27.25 0.25 -1.92
C PHE A 106 -26.44 0.41 -0.61
N LEU A 107 -26.92 -0.17 0.49
CA LEU A 107 -26.22 -0.09 1.78
C LEU A 107 -24.84 -0.78 1.73
N VAL A 108 -24.77 -1.94 1.08
CA VAL A 108 -23.52 -2.68 0.91
C VAL A 108 -22.56 -1.94 -0.03
N GLU A 109 -23.06 -1.30 -1.10
CA GLU A 109 -22.27 -0.45 -1.98
C GLU A 109 -21.69 0.78 -1.26
N ASP A 110 -22.47 1.43 -0.38
CA ASP A 110 -21.99 2.54 0.45
C ASP A 110 -20.89 2.08 1.40
N LEU A 111 -21.10 0.96 2.11
CA LEU A 111 -20.10 0.38 3.02
C LEU A 111 -18.81 -0.01 2.27
N TYR A 112 -18.94 -0.68 1.13
CA TYR A 112 -17.80 -1.07 0.31
C TYR A 112 -17.01 0.14 -0.19
N SER A 113 -17.70 1.22 -0.57
CA SER A 113 -17.07 2.46 -1.02
C SER A 113 -16.29 3.14 0.11
N ARG A 114 -16.82 3.13 1.34
CA ARG A 114 -16.14 3.66 2.53
C ARG A 114 -14.92 2.82 2.91
N LEU A 115 -15.05 1.50 2.89
CA LEU A 115 -13.95 0.57 3.16
C LEU A 115 -12.80 0.81 2.18
N LYS A 116 -13.10 0.88 0.88
CA LYS A 116 -12.11 1.18 -0.16
C LYS A 116 -11.44 2.54 0.02
N LYS A 117 -12.16 3.53 0.55
CA LYS A 117 -11.60 4.84 0.87
C LYS A 117 -10.60 4.72 2.04
N LEU A 118 -11.00 4.05 3.11
CA LEU A 118 -10.15 3.82 4.30
C LEU A 118 -8.89 3.03 3.97
N GLU A 119 -8.99 1.96 3.17
CA GLU A 119 -7.83 1.19 2.74
C GLU A 119 -6.84 2.03 1.95
N ARG A 120 -7.33 2.93 1.08
CA ARG A 120 -6.47 3.87 0.36
C ARG A 120 -5.80 4.86 1.30
N GLU A 121 -6.56 5.47 2.20
CA GLU A 121 -6.00 6.41 3.19
C GLU A 121 -4.92 5.72 4.02
N ASN A 122 -5.18 4.50 4.50
CA ASN A 122 -4.20 3.72 5.27
C ASN A 122 -2.96 3.36 4.44
N LEU A 123 -3.13 3.01 3.17
CA LEU A 123 -2.03 2.78 2.25
C LEU A 123 -1.19 4.05 2.05
N GLU A 124 -1.81 5.22 1.92
CA GLU A 124 -1.09 6.49 1.84
C GLU A 124 -0.32 6.79 3.12
N PHE A 125 -0.92 6.56 4.31
CA PHE A 125 -0.19 6.68 5.58
C PHE A 125 1.00 5.72 5.68
N SER A 126 0.86 4.48 5.19
CA SER A 126 1.95 3.49 5.20
C SER A 126 3.13 3.86 4.29
N LYS A 127 2.90 4.70 3.27
CA LYS A 127 3.94 5.15 2.34
C LYS A 127 4.73 6.34 2.85
N VAL A 128 4.24 7.05 3.87
CA VAL A 128 4.98 8.15 4.47
C VAL A 128 6.15 7.55 5.24
N PRO A 129 7.41 7.79 4.83
CA PRO A 129 8.54 7.40 5.65
C PRO A 129 8.44 8.18 6.97
N LEU A 130 8.14 7.46 8.05
CA LEU A 130 8.20 8.01 9.39
C LEU A 130 9.68 8.22 9.74
N GLU A 131 10.22 9.40 9.39
CA GLU A 131 11.45 9.89 10.00
C GLU A 131 11.11 10.29 11.44
N ILE A 132 11.24 9.32 12.35
CA ILE A 132 11.20 9.58 13.78
C ILE A 132 12.50 10.29 14.11
N ASP A 133 12.46 11.62 14.22
CA ASP A 133 13.63 12.40 14.64
C ASP A 133 13.91 12.13 16.12
N LEU A 134 14.87 11.23 16.37
CA LEU A 134 15.37 10.90 17.69
C LEU A 134 16.44 11.89 18.18
N ARG A 135 16.70 12.99 17.48
CA ARG A 135 17.69 13.99 17.90
C ARG A 135 17.13 14.81 19.07
N GLY A 136 17.39 14.27 20.25
CA GLY A 136 16.89 14.71 21.55
C GLY A 136 16.80 13.55 22.54
N VAL A 137 16.73 12.30 22.04
CA VAL A 137 16.83 11.08 22.82
C VAL A 137 18.17 10.44 22.51
N SER A 138 19.20 10.85 23.24
CA SER A 138 20.37 9.99 23.40
C SER A 138 19.87 8.62 23.86
N PRO A 139 20.32 7.49 23.29
CA PRO A 139 20.00 6.19 23.84
C PRO A 139 20.81 5.99 25.13
N THR A 140 20.50 6.75 26.19
CA THR A 140 20.83 6.37 27.57
C THR A 140 19.80 5.37 28.10
N ASN A 141 19.28 4.51 27.22
CA ASN A 141 18.51 3.32 27.57
C ASN A 141 19.39 2.06 27.58
N ALA A 142 20.68 2.17 27.24
CA ALA A 142 21.63 1.22 27.78
C ALA A 142 21.69 1.53 29.29
N GLY A 143 21.33 0.56 30.12
CA GLY A 143 21.57 0.65 31.56
C GLY A 143 23.04 1.00 31.86
N PRO A 144 23.36 1.41 33.09
CA PRO A 144 24.74 1.74 33.43
C PRO A 144 25.67 0.57 33.05
N ASP A 145 26.75 0.87 32.33
CA ASP A 145 27.77 -0.10 31.93
C ASP A 145 28.62 -0.45 33.16
N LEU A 146 28.06 -1.31 34.01
CA LEU A 146 28.67 -1.77 35.25
C LEU A 146 29.46 -3.06 35.01
N ILE A 147 30.68 -3.13 35.54
CA ILE A 147 31.49 -4.34 35.52
C ILE A 147 30.98 -5.36 36.54
N ASP A 148 31.38 -6.64 36.40
CA ASP A 148 30.88 -7.73 37.24
C ASP A 148 31.08 -7.47 38.75
N SER A 149 32.22 -6.89 39.14
CA SER A 149 32.49 -6.55 40.54
C SER A 149 31.56 -5.48 41.10
N GLU A 150 31.11 -4.53 40.26
CA GLU A 150 30.17 -3.48 40.69
C GLU A 150 28.78 -4.07 40.89
N TRP A 151 28.35 -4.98 40.01
CA TRP A 151 27.11 -5.73 40.18
C TRP A 151 27.11 -6.57 41.45
N ASP A 152 28.21 -7.27 41.74
CA ASP A 152 28.29 -8.12 42.92
C ASP A 152 28.36 -7.29 44.21
N ALA A 153 29.04 -6.14 44.19
CA ALA A 153 29.01 -5.19 45.30
C ALA A 153 27.59 -4.67 45.57
N LEU A 154 26.83 -4.35 44.52
CA LEU A 154 25.44 -3.90 44.65
C LEU A 154 24.51 -5.01 45.18
N LYS A 155 24.69 -6.27 44.75
CA LYS A 155 23.95 -7.41 45.32
C LYS A 155 24.24 -7.59 46.80
N LEU A 156 25.51 -7.54 47.19
CA LEU A 156 25.92 -7.66 48.59
C LEU A 156 25.39 -6.52 49.46
N ALA A 157 25.32 -5.30 48.92
CA ALA A 157 24.84 -4.11 49.64
C ALA A 157 23.38 -4.20 50.10
N ILE A 158 22.56 -5.04 49.45
CA ILE A 158 21.16 -5.29 49.83
C ILE A 158 20.91 -6.75 50.25
N ASP A 159 21.97 -7.56 50.42
CA ASP A 159 21.82 -8.96 50.81
C ASP A 159 21.37 -9.07 52.28
N ASN A 160 20.25 -9.74 52.51
CA ASN A 160 19.66 -9.86 53.85
C ASN A 160 20.63 -10.50 54.85
N LYS A 161 21.41 -11.51 54.43
CA LYS A 161 22.36 -12.18 55.34
C LYS A 161 23.50 -11.25 55.73
N PHE A 162 24.02 -10.48 54.77
CA PHE A 162 25.05 -9.48 55.04
C PHE A 162 24.54 -8.39 56.00
N LEU A 163 23.34 -7.87 55.74
CA LEU A 163 22.73 -6.83 56.57
C LEU A 163 22.43 -7.33 57.99
N GLU A 164 21.86 -8.53 58.13
CA GLU A 164 21.61 -9.16 59.43
C GLU A 164 22.90 -9.36 60.23
N ASN A 165 24.00 -9.78 59.59
CA ASN A 165 25.30 -9.92 60.23
C ASN A 165 25.87 -8.58 60.74
N MET A 166 25.52 -7.48 60.09
CA MET A 166 25.89 -6.12 60.50
C MET A 166 24.88 -5.49 61.48
N GLY A 167 23.80 -6.19 61.82
CA GLY A 167 22.72 -5.68 62.66
C GLY A 167 21.81 -4.66 61.96
N TRP A 168 21.82 -4.63 60.62
CA TRP A 168 21.07 -3.68 59.82
C TRP A 168 19.78 -4.29 59.28
N HIS A 169 18.75 -3.47 59.12
CA HIS A 169 17.45 -3.89 58.59
C HIS A 169 16.96 -2.93 57.49
N ILE A 170 16.28 -3.49 56.49
CA ILE A 170 15.62 -2.72 55.42
C ILE A 170 14.14 -2.55 55.77
N ASP A 171 13.63 -1.32 55.69
CA ASP A 171 12.20 -1.04 55.79
C ASP A 171 11.49 -1.10 54.41
N HIS A 172 10.16 -1.17 54.39
CA HIS A 172 9.32 -1.23 53.19
C HIS A 172 9.57 -0.08 52.20
N ARG A 173 10.07 1.07 52.67
CA ARG A 173 10.45 2.22 51.81
C ARG A 173 11.88 2.16 51.29
N GLY A 174 12.60 1.06 51.53
CA GLY A 174 13.98 0.84 51.10
C GLY A 174 15.02 1.63 51.86
N SER A 175 14.73 2.12 53.07
CA SER A 175 15.73 2.68 53.98
C SER A 175 16.45 1.57 54.75
N VAL A 176 17.69 1.83 55.15
CA VAL A 176 18.49 0.92 55.98
C VAL A 176 18.75 1.58 57.33
N SER A 177 18.48 0.86 58.41
CA SER A 177 18.69 1.31 59.79
C SER A 177 19.43 0.26 60.62
N ASP A 178 20.16 0.73 61.63
CA ASP A 178 20.84 -0.11 62.62
C ASP A 178 19.86 -0.69 63.65
N ALA A 179 20.29 -1.67 64.44
CA ALA A 179 19.54 -2.26 65.56
C ALA A 179 19.05 -1.22 66.58
N SER A 180 19.73 -0.08 66.69
CA SER A 180 19.33 1.07 67.53
C SER A 180 18.20 1.93 66.93
N GLY A 181 17.79 1.66 65.68
CA GLY A 181 16.84 2.48 64.92
C GLY A 181 17.47 3.71 64.26
N ALA A 182 18.79 3.88 64.35
CA ALA A 182 19.51 4.96 63.68
C ALA A 182 19.52 4.74 62.16
N LEU A 183 19.21 5.80 61.39
CA LEU A 183 19.17 5.76 59.94
C LEU A 183 20.59 5.73 59.35
N ILE A 184 20.91 4.67 58.60
CA ILE A 184 22.18 4.51 57.88
C ILE A 184 22.02 5.02 56.46
N TYR A 185 21.03 4.48 55.73
CA TYR A 185 20.70 4.88 54.37
C TYR A 185 19.25 5.34 54.26
N ARG A 186 19.05 6.42 53.51
CA ARG A 186 17.73 7.06 53.33
C ARG A 186 16.78 6.17 52.54
N ASN A 187 15.48 6.49 52.65
CA ASN A 187 14.42 5.90 51.83
C ASN A 187 14.83 5.90 50.35
N GLY A 188 14.53 4.81 49.65
CA GLY A 188 14.88 4.65 48.26
C GLY A 188 16.19 3.88 48.01
N TYR A 189 17.09 3.75 49.00
CA TYR A 189 18.39 3.08 48.82
C TYR A 189 18.25 1.64 48.31
N ALA A 190 17.63 0.76 49.10
CA ALA A 190 17.51 -0.65 48.72
C ALA A 190 16.65 -0.82 47.47
N THR A 191 15.54 -0.08 47.37
CA THR A 191 14.63 -0.15 46.22
C THR A 191 15.26 0.33 44.91
N ALA A 192 16.20 1.28 44.95
CA ALA A 192 16.90 1.75 43.76
C ALA A 192 17.90 0.68 43.28
N ILE A 193 18.61 0.05 44.21
CA ILE A 193 19.55 -1.03 43.91
C ILE A 193 18.79 -2.26 43.36
N GLU A 194 17.67 -2.66 43.96
CA GLU A 194 16.81 -3.75 43.45
C GLU A 194 16.33 -3.50 42.02
N LYS A 195 15.86 -2.28 41.73
CA LYS A 195 15.44 -1.89 40.37
C LYS A 195 16.60 -1.98 39.40
N LEU A 196 17.78 -1.52 39.79
CA LEU A 196 18.98 -1.56 38.95
C LEU A 196 19.43 -3.00 38.67
N LEU A 197 19.33 -3.89 39.66
CA LEU A 197 19.60 -5.33 39.50
C LEU A 197 18.61 -6.02 38.56
N SER A 198 17.34 -5.60 38.52
CA SER A 198 16.32 -6.18 37.63
C SER A 198 16.57 -5.94 36.13
N VAL A 199 17.36 -4.92 35.79
CA VAL A 199 17.72 -4.57 34.39
C VAL A 199 18.70 -5.58 33.78
N ARG A 200 19.60 -6.19 34.58
CA ARG A 200 20.55 -7.20 34.09
C ARG A 200 19.89 -8.56 33.80
N THR A 201 18.74 -8.84 34.43
CA THR A 201 18.02 -10.10 34.31
C THR A 201 16.94 -10.13 33.21
N SER A 202 16.72 -9.02 32.51
CA SER A 202 15.76 -8.90 31.40
C SER A 202 16.47 -8.95 30.05
#